data_AF-A0A812KDG7-F1
#
_entry.id   AF-A0A812KDG7-F1
#
_cell.length_a   1.000
_cell.length_b   1.000
_cell.length_c   1.000
_cell.angle_alpha   90.00
_cell.angle_beta   90.00
_cell.angle_gamma   90.00
#
_symmetry.space_group_name_H-M   'P 1'
#
loop_
_entity.id
_entity.type
_entity.pdbx_description
1 polymer ?
#
loop_
_entity_poly.entity_id
_entity_poly.type
_entity_poly.pdbx_seq_one_letter_code
_entity_poly.pdbx_strand_id
1 'polypeptide(L)'
;MPFADVAAAWLGYAVIAGACVVKLPQIYLMVKNRSAEGLSETSAALDAIAASSFSYYNLLKGFPISGWGEQGIVAVQATVVLLLIWVYREGIRLKRRFCALVAWLAMSMLLLKEGHKEDYKYILVILGTSPTFMTAVSRIPQIFLNWQNGHTGQLSAITFFLQFLGSVVRFLTTLQIMGKDVLSLVSHATGAIFNLIVVLQIYSHSTPSDGRAARPCKAVAIVMATDKEV
;
A
#
# COMPACT_ATOMS: atom_id res chain seq x y z
N MET A 1 5.19 28.16 17.72
CA MET A 1 5.41 27.29 16.54
C MET A 1 5.03 28.07 15.29
N PRO A 2 5.75 27.91 14.17
CA PRO A 2 5.36 28.44 12.86
C PRO A 2 3.95 27.98 12.46
N PHE A 3 3.20 28.83 11.76
CA PHE A 3 1.87 28.49 11.22
C PHE A 3 1.90 27.24 10.32
N ALA A 4 2.99 27.06 9.57
CA ALA A 4 3.19 25.94 8.67
C ALA A 4 3.17 24.59 9.40
N ASP A 5 3.87 24.49 10.54
CA ASP A 5 3.97 23.25 11.33
C ASP A 5 2.60 22.83 11.88
N VAL A 6 1.79 23.81 12.30
CA VAL A 6 0.42 23.56 12.79
C VAL A 6 -0.47 23.08 11.64
N ALA A 7 -0.38 23.71 10.47
CA ALA A 7 -1.13 23.29 9.29
C ALA A 7 -0.75 21.87 8.83
N ALA A 8 0.55 21.54 8.83
CA ALA A 8 1.04 20.20 8.50
C ALA A 8 0.56 19.14 9.51
N ALA A 9 0.52 19.48 10.80
CA ALA A 9 -0.01 18.59 11.83
C ALA A 9 -1.50 18.31 11.64
N TRP A 10 -2.33 19.34 11.43
CA TRP A 10 -3.76 19.18 11.14
C TRP A 10 -4.02 18.34 9.89
N LEU A 11 -3.22 18.57 8.84
CA LEU A 11 -3.30 17.79 7.61
C LEU A 11 -2.94 16.31 7.87
N GLY A 12 -1.90 16.05 8.67
CA GLY A 12 -1.56 14.70 9.13
C GLY A 12 -2.72 14.02 9.86
N TYR A 13 -3.37 14.72 10.79
CA TYR A 13 -4.55 14.20 11.51
C TYR A 13 -5.75 13.95 10.59
N ALA A 14 -5.98 14.83 9.61
CA ALA A 14 -7.03 14.63 8.61
C ALA A 14 -6.79 13.36 7.78
N VAL A 15 -5.53 13.10 7.38
CA VAL A 15 -5.19 11.86 6.67
C VAL A 15 -5.33 10.63 7.57
N ILE A 16 -4.96 10.72 8.85
CA ILE A 16 -5.21 9.65 9.84
C ILE A 16 -6.71 9.34 9.94
N ALA A 17 -7.55 10.37 10.04
CA ALA A 17 -9.00 10.21 10.07
C ALA A 17 -9.54 9.56 8.78
N GLY A 18 -9.02 9.95 7.61
CA GLY A 18 -9.35 9.32 6.33
C GLY A 18 -8.95 7.85 6.28
N ALA A 19 -7.77 7.50 6.79
CA ALA A 19 -7.26 6.13 6.81
C ALA A 19 -8.14 5.17 7.61
N CYS A 20 -8.83 5.66 8.66
CA CYS A 20 -9.82 4.87 9.40
C CYS A 20 -10.93 4.31 8.50
N VAL A 21 -11.22 4.93 7.36
CA VAL A 21 -12.33 4.52 6.48
C VAL A 21 -11.86 3.72 5.27
N VAL A 22 -10.56 3.73 4.94
CA VAL A 22 -10.03 3.20 3.67
C VAL A 22 -10.41 1.74 3.41
N LYS A 23 -10.25 0.86 4.40
CA LYS A 23 -10.57 -0.57 4.25
C LYS A 23 -11.96 -0.97 4.75
N LEU A 24 -12.70 -0.06 5.38
CA LEU A 24 -14.02 -0.37 5.93
C LEU A 24 -15.03 -0.85 4.87
N PRO A 25 -15.12 -0.26 3.66
CA PRO A 25 -16.02 -0.77 2.63
C PRO A 25 -15.72 -2.22 2.24
N GLN A 26 -14.43 -2.57 2.13
CA GLN A 26 -14.00 -3.93 1.84
C GLN A 26 -14.37 -4.89 2.97
N ILE A 27 -14.07 -4.52 4.22
CA ILE A 27 -14.42 -5.33 5.41
C ILE A 27 -15.93 -5.55 5.50
N TYR A 28 -16.71 -4.49 5.29
CA TYR A 28 -18.18 -4.56 5.31
C TYR A 28 -18.71 -5.55 4.26
N LEU A 29 -18.20 -5.51 3.03
CA LEU A 29 -18.61 -6.44 1.97
C LEU A 29 -18.27 -7.89 2.31
N MET A 30 -17.09 -8.14 2.88
CA MET A 30 -16.68 -9.49 3.29
C MET A 30 -17.58 -10.05 4.39
N VAL A 31 -17.88 -9.26 5.42
CA VAL A 31 -18.75 -9.68 6.53
C VAL A 31 -20.19 -9.88 6.05
N LYS A 32 -20.70 -8.97 5.20
CA LYS A 32 -22.05 -9.05 4.62
C LYS A 32 -22.23 -10.31 3.78
N ASN A 33 -21.27 -10.62 2.91
CA ASN A 33 -21.35 -11.75 2.00
C ASN A 33 -20.84 -13.06 2.62
N ARG A 34 -20.22 -13.00 3.80
CA ARG A 34 -19.53 -14.12 4.49
C ARG A 34 -18.59 -14.90 3.55
N SER A 35 -17.96 -14.19 2.62
CA SER A 35 -17.12 -14.79 1.60
C SER A 35 -15.87 -13.93 1.39
N ALA A 36 -14.76 -14.62 1.16
CA ALA A 36 -13.48 -14.03 0.75
C ALA A 36 -13.12 -14.44 -0.68
N GLU A 37 -14.12 -14.83 -1.48
CA GLU A 37 -13.95 -15.19 -2.89
C GLU A 37 -13.45 -13.99 -3.72
N GLY A 38 -12.55 -14.25 -4.67
CA GLY A 38 -11.90 -13.21 -5.48
C GLY A 38 -10.78 -12.43 -4.78
N LEU A 39 -10.59 -12.60 -3.46
CA LEU A 39 -9.49 -11.97 -2.73
C LEU A 39 -8.27 -12.91 -2.64
N SER A 40 -7.10 -12.38 -2.95
CA SER A 40 -5.84 -13.12 -2.77
C SER A 40 -5.35 -13.01 -1.34
N GLU A 41 -5.13 -14.16 -0.70
CA GLU A 41 -4.53 -14.25 0.63
C GLU A 41 -3.10 -13.71 0.64
N THR A 42 -2.30 -14.04 -0.36
CA THR A 42 -0.91 -13.58 -0.45
C THR A 42 -0.85 -12.07 -0.59
N SER A 43 -1.74 -11.48 -1.39
CA SER A 43 -1.87 -10.03 -1.51
C SER A 43 -2.25 -9.37 -0.19
N ALA A 44 -3.24 -9.91 0.52
CA ALA A 44 -3.64 -9.38 1.84
C ALA A 44 -2.54 -9.53 2.90
N ALA A 45 -1.78 -10.63 2.87
CA ALA A 45 -0.65 -10.83 3.78
C ALA A 45 0.48 -9.85 3.49
N LEU A 46 0.82 -9.64 2.21
CA LEU A 46 1.82 -8.66 1.81
C LEU A 46 1.41 -7.25 2.21
N ASP A 47 0.14 -6.88 2.03
CA ASP A 47 -0.39 -5.56 2.43
C ASP A 47 -0.27 -5.34 3.96
N ALA A 48 -0.61 -6.34 4.76
CA ALA A 48 -0.46 -6.28 6.21
C ALA A 48 1.01 -6.17 6.66
N ILE A 49 1.90 -6.95 6.03
CA ILE A 49 3.34 -6.91 6.31
C ILE A 49 3.93 -5.55 5.93
N ALA A 50 3.53 -4.99 4.77
CA ALA A 50 4.02 -3.72 4.27
C ALA A 50 3.67 -2.54 5.17
N ALA A 51 2.38 -2.42 5.50
CA ALA A 51 1.88 -1.35 6.35
C ALA A 51 2.49 -1.44 7.76
N SER A 52 2.67 -2.67 8.28
CA SER A 52 3.34 -2.90 9.56
C SER A 52 4.83 -2.52 9.50
N SER A 53 5.52 -2.90 8.41
CA SER A 53 6.95 -2.61 8.23
C SER A 53 7.23 -1.11 8.21
N PHE A 54 6.41 -0.35 7.48
CA PHE A 54 6.50 1.12 7.48
C PHE A 54 6.22 1.72 8.87
N SER A 55 5.24 1.18 9.57
CA SER A 55 4.91 1.63 10.93
C SER A 55 6.07 1.36 11.89
N TYR A 56 6.70 0.18 11.82
CA TYR A 56 7.87 -0.16 12.62
C TYR A 56 9.06 0.73 12.31
N TYR A 57 9.32 1.03 11.03
CA TYR A 57 10.38 1.98 10.64
C TYR A 57 10.21 3.33 11.35
N ASN A 58 9.02 3.93 11.21
CA ASN A 58 8.77 5.26 11.74
C ASN A 58 8.70 5.28 13.28
N LEU A 59 8.19 4.22 13.90
CA LEU A 59 8.17 4.06 15.35
C LEU A 59 9.58 3.91 15.92
N LEU A 60 10.44 3.08 15.30
CA LEU A 60 11.84 2.89 15.72
C LEU A 60 12.68 4.15 15.54
N LYS A 61 12.40 4.95 14.51
CA LYS A 61 13.00 6.28 14.31
C LYS A 61 12.51 7.34 15.30
N GLY A 62 11.47 7.05 16.07
CA GLY A 62 10.91 7.97 17.07
C GLY A 62 10.10 9.12 16.44
N PHE A 63 9.59 8.97 15.22
CA PHE A 63 8.80 10.00 14.58
C PHE A 63 7.42 10.16 15.24
N PRO A 64 6.85 11.39 15.27
CA PRO A 64 5.54 11.62 15.86
C PRO A 64 4.44 10.92 15.05
N ILE A 65 3.38 10.47 15.76
CA ILE A 65 2.26 9.71 15.19
C ILE A 65 1.56 10.47 14.05
N SER A 66 1.55 11.80 14.05
CA SER A 66 0.98 12.61 12.96
C SER A 66 1.61 12.31 11.59
N GLY A 67 2.87 11.88 11.56
CA GLY A 67 3.60 11.60 10.33
C GLY A 67 3.38 10.22 9.73
N TRP A 68 3.07 9.21 10.53
CA TRP A 68 3.00 7.80 10.09
C TRP A 68 1.80 7.01 10.62
N GLY A 69 1.02 7.61 11.53
CA GLY A 69 -0.06 6.94 12.25
C GLY A 69 -1.16 6.42 11.35
N GLU A 70 -1.34 6.99 10.15
CA GLU A 70 -2.32 6.47 9.20
C GLU A 70 -1.94 5.06 8.74
N GLN A 71 -0.65 4.81 8.55
CA GLN A 71 -0.15 3.50 8.14
C GLN A 71 -0.22 2.48 9.27
N GLY A 72 -0.11 2.93 10.52
CA GLY A 72 -0.40 2.09 11.69
C GLY A 72 -1.87 1.63 11.71
N ILE A 73 -2.80 2.54 11.43
CA ILE A 73 -4.23 2.19 11.33
C ILE A 73 -4.48 1.25 10.14
N VAL A 74 -3.89 1.54 8.97
CA VAL A 74 -4.00 0.68 7.79
C VAL A 74 -3.42 -0.71 8.06
N ALA A 75 -2.32 -0.84 8.81
CA ALA A 75 -1.74 -2.12 9.18
C ALA A 75 -2.71 -2.97 10.02
N VAL A 76 -3.40 -2.36 10.98
CA VAL A 76 -4.43 -3.04 11.77
C VAL A 76 -5.57 -3.50 10.87
N GLN A 77 -6.08 -2.62 10.01
CA GLN A 77 -7.18 -2.95 9.10
C GLN A 77 -6.79 -4.03 8.07
N ALA A 78 -5.58 -3.98 7.53
CA ALA A 78 -5.04 -5.00 6.62
C ALA A 78 -4.93 -6.36 7.32
N THR A 79 -4.51 -6.38 8.58
CA THR A 79 -4.48 -7.60 9.40
C THR A 79 -5.88 -8.14 9.62
N VAL A 80 -6.88 -7.29 9.89
CA VAL A 80 -8.29 -7.71 10.01
C VAL A 80 -8.79 -8.34 8.70
N VAL A 81 -8.50 -7.72 7.55
CA VAL A 81 -8.86 -8.29 6.23
C VAL A 81 -8.22 -9.67 6.05
N LEU A 82 -6.94 -9.83 6.38
CA LEU A 82 -6.25 -11.13 6.29
C LEU A 82 -6.91 -12.20 7.18
N LEU A 83 -7.28 -11.84 8.41
CA LEU A 83 -7.99 -12.74 9.32
C LEU A 83 -9.36 -13.15 8.77
N LEU A 84 -10.12 -12.19 8.21
CA LEU A 84 -11.42 -12.49 7.58
C LEU A 84 -11.27 -13.43 6.37
N ILE A 85 -10.19 -13.28 5.58
CA ILE A 85 -9.90 -14.23 4.50
C ILE A 85 -9.68 -15.64 5.06
N TRP A 86 -8.96 -15.77 6.17
CA TRP A 86 -8.70 -17.07 6.78
C TRP A 86 -9.95 -17.71 7.39
N VAL A 87 -10.88 -16.90 7.90
CA VAL A 87 -12.13 -17.37 8.51
C VAL A 87 -13.16 -17.79 7.45
N TYR A 88 -13.30 -17.02 6.36
CA TYR A 88 -14.34 -17.26 5.35
C TYR A 88 -13.91 -18.14 4.18
N ARG A 89 -12.64 -18.54 4.08
CA ARG A 89 -12.19 -19.47 3.04
C ARG A 89 -12.22 -20.91 3.58
N GLU A 90 -12.96 -21.77 2.89
CA GLU A 90 -13.11 -23.18 3.26
C GLU A 90 -11.84 -24.00 2.97
N GLY A 91 -11.65 -25.12 3.67
CA GLY A 91 -10.53 -26.04 3.45
C GLY A 91 -9.17 -25.60 4.01
N ILE A 92 -9.13 -24.52 4.79
CA ILE A 92 -7.87 -24.00 5.35
C ILE A 92 -7.49 -24.68 6.67
N ARG A 93 -6.19 -25.02 6.81
CA ARG A 93 -5.59 -25.40 8.10
C ARG A 93 -5.37 -24.18 9.00
N LEU A 94 -6.43 -23.73 9.68
CA LEU A 94 -6.46 -22.51 10.48
C LEU A 94 -5.37 -22.48 11.57
N LYS A 95 -5.04 -23.63 12.18
CA LYS A 95 -3.96 -23.78 13.18
C LYS A 95 -2.61 -23.28 12.67
N ARG A 96 -2.20 -23.64 11.44
CA ARG A 96 -0.90 -23.22 10.88
C ARG A 96 -0.83 -21.71 10.71
N ARG A 97 -1.94 -21.08 10.32
CA ARG A 97 -2.02 -19.63 10.08
C ARG A 97 -2.03 -18.84 11.39
N PHE A 98 -2.72 -19.34 12.41
CA PHE A 98 -2.60 -18.78 13.76
C PHE A 98 -1.17 -18.89 14.29
N CYS A 99 -0.48 -20.02 14.09
CA CYS A 99 0.94 -20.12 14.46
C CYS A 99 1.79 -19.09 13.70
N ALA A 100 1.56 -18.90 12.40
CA ALA A 100 2.26 -17.89 11.60
C ALA A 100 1.98 -16.46 12.08
N LEU A 101 0.74 -16.15 12.46
CA LEU A 101 0.35 -14.86 13.04
C LEU A 101 1.05 -14.62 14.38
N VAL A 102 1.06 -15.61 15.28
CA VAL A 102 1.74 -15.52 16.57
C VAL A 102 3.24 -15.34 16.37
N ALA A 103 3.85 -16.09 15.44
CA ALA A 103 5.27 -15.92 15.10
C ALA A 103 5.55 -14.51 14.55
N TRP A 104 4.70 -13.98 13.68
CA TRP A 104 4.85 -12.63 13.15
C TRP A 104 4.71 -11.55 14.23
N LEU A 105 3.75 -11.69 15.15
CA LEU A 105 3.60 -10.79 16.30
C LEU A 105 4.79 -10.87 17.25
N ALA A 106 5.29 -12.08 17.54
CA ALA A 106 6.49 -12.26 18.36
C ALA A 106 7.73 -11.61 17.72
N MET A 107 7.94 -11.82 16.43
CA MET A 107 9.01 -11.16 15.66
C MET A 107 8.88 -9.64 15.68
N SER A 108 7.65 -9.13 15.57
CA SER A 108 7.38 -7.68 15.64
C SER A 108 7.74 -7.11 17.01
N MET A 109 7.42 -7.81 18.10
CA MET A 109 7.79 -7.39 19.46
C MET A 109 9.31 -7.41 19.69
N LEU A 110 10.00 -8.45 19.19
CA LEU A 110 11.46 -8.52 19.25
C LEU A 110 12.11 -7.37 18.48
N LEU A 111 11.60 -7.10 17.27
CA LEU A 111 12.05 -6.00 16.44
C LEU A 111 11.89 -4.64 17.14
N LEU A 112 10.76 -4.38 17.81
CA LEU A 112 10.54 -3.14 18.53
C LEU A 112 11.42 -3.01 19.79
N LYS A 113 11.72 -4.11 20.46
CA LYS A 113 12.58 -4.11 21.65
C LYS A 113 14.06 -3.89 21.31
N GLU A 114 14.54 -4.51 20.23
CA GLU A 114 15.97 -4.55 19.92
C GLU A 114 16.37 -3.62 18.76
N GLY A 115 15.42 -3.20 17.92
CA GLY A 115 15.66 -2.43 16.69
C GLY A 115 16.17 -1.00 16.90
N HIS A 116 16.23 -0.51 18.14
CA HIS A 116 16.85 0.78 18.47
C HIS A 116 18.38 0.71 18.57
N LYS A 117 18.98 -0.48 18.62
CA LYS A 117 20.45 -0.61 18.69
C LYS A 117 21.07 -0.19 17.34
N GLU A 118 22.18 0.55 17.42
CA GLU A 118 22.95 1.07 16.27
C GLU A 118 23.32 -0.01 15.22
N ASP A 119 23.38 -1.28 15.63
CA ASP A 119 23.72 -2.41 14.77
C ASP A 119 22.62 -2.78 13.74
N TYR A 120 21.38 -2.31 13.93
CA TYR A 120 20.24 -2.68 13.08
C TYR A 120 19.93 -1.68 11.94
N LYS A 121 20.92 -0.87 11.53
CA LYS A 121 20.77 0.08 10.40
C LYS A 121 20.22 -0.56 9.13
N TYR A 122 20.64 -1.80 8.81
CA TYR A 122 20.13 -2.54 7.66
C TYR A 122 18.64 -2.87 7.76
N ILE A 123 18.16 -3.25 8.95
CA ILE A 123 16.75 -3.54 9.18
C ILE A 123 15.92 -2.28 8.99
N LEU A 124 16.37 -1.13 9.51
CA LEU A 124 15.69 0.15 9.29
C LEU A 124 15.60 0.52 7.80
N VAL A 125 16.66 0.29 7.02
CA VAL A 125 16.64 0.54 5.57
C VAL A 125 15.61 -0.35 4.87
N ILE A 126 15.55 -1.64 5.21
CA ILE A 126 14.58 -2.58 4.63
C ILE A 126 13.15 -2.14 4.97
N LEU A 127 12.88 -1.81 6.23
CA LEU A 127 11.55 -1.37 6.69
C LEU A 127 11.12 -0.04 6.05
N GLY A 128 12.05 0.90 5.89
CA GLY A 128 11.76 2.21 5.29
C GLY A 128 11.61 2.16 3.76
N THR A 129 12.26 1.21 3.09
CA THR A 129 12.18 1.05 1.61
C THR A 129 11.03 0.16 1.15
N SER A 130 10.44 -0.65 2.04
CA SER A 130 9.36 -1.58 1.70
C SER A 130 8.13 -0.94 1.02
N PRO A 131 7.63 0.24 1.43
CA PRO A 131 6.46 0.84 0.78
C PRO A 131 6.77 1.34 -0.64
N THR A 132 7.98 1.88 -0.84
CA THR A 132 8.48 2.32 -2.15
C THR A 132 8.56 1.16 -3.11
N PHE A 133 9.14 0.05 -2.65
CA PHE A 133 9.27 -1.15 -3.45
C PHE A 133 7.91 -1.70 -3.87
N MET A 134 6.95 -1.76 -2.94
CA MET A 134 5.61 -2.26 -3.25
C MET A 134 4.81 -1.34 -4.19
N THR A 135 4.97 -0.03 -4.02
CA THR A 135 4.38 0.94 -4.95
C THR A 135 4.99 0.78 -6.34
N ALA A 136 6.29 0.58 -6.44
CA ALA A 136 6.98 0.34 -7.71
C ALA A 136 6.51 -0.97 -8.39
N VAL A 137 6.47 -2.08 -7.65
CA VAL A 137 6.05 -3.39 -8.18
C VAL A 137 4.62 -3.35 -8.70
N SER A 138 3.73 -2.59 -8.07
CA SER A 138 2.34 -2.47 -8.54
C SER A 138 2.16 -1.49 -9.70
N ARG A 139 2.89 -0.38 -9.71
CA ARG A 139 2.68 0.71 -10.67
C ARG A 139 3.47 0.55 -11.96
N ILE A 140 4.67 0.00 -11.91
CA ILE A 140 5.52 -0.16 -13.11
C ILE A 140 4.84 -1.04 -14.17
N PRO A 141 4.38 -2.27 -13.87
CA PRO A 141 3.70 -3.11 -14.86
C PRO A 141 2.43 -2.44 -15.40
N GLN A 142 1.69 -1.73 -14.55
CA GLN A 142 0.49 -1.01 -14.93
C GLN A 142 0.79 0.11 -15.94
N ILE A 143 1.85 0.89 -15.72
CA ILE A 143 2.30 1.95 -16.64
C ILE A 143 2.68 1.35 -18.00
N PHE A 144 3.40 0.22 -18.01
CA PHE A 144 3.77 -0.47 -19.24
C PHE A 144 2.56 -1.01 -19.99
N LEU A 145 1.59 -1.62 -19.29
CA LEU A 145 0.36 -2.13 -19.91
C LEU A 145 -0.48 -1.00 -20.51
N ASN A 146 -0.63 0.13 -19.81
CA ASN A 146 -1.33 1.30 -20.33
C ASN A 146 -0.68 1.84 -21.60
N TRP A 147 0.66 1.84 -21.64
CA TRP A 147 1.41 2.26 -22.81
C TRP A 147 1.24 1.30 -23.99
N GLN A 148 1.40 -0.01 -23.75
CA GLN A 148 1.27 -1.03 -24.80
C GLN A 148 -0.14 -1.15 -25.36
N ASN A 149 -1.16 -1.02 -24.50
CA ASN A 149 -2.55 -1.15 -24.92
C ASN A 149 -3.09 0.10 -25.62
N GLY A 150 -2.44 1.26 -25.45
CA GLY A 150 -2.90 2.54 -26.01
C GLY A 150 -4.24 3.03 -25.45
N HIS A 151 -4.78 2.34 -24.43
CA HIS A 151 -5.96 2.72 -23.67
C HIS A 151 -5.78 2.31 -22.20
N THR A 152 -6.49 2.98 -21.31
CA THR A 152 -6.41 2.72 -19.86
C THR A 152 -7.56 1.87 -19.31
N GLY A 153 -8.51 1.47 -20.16
CA GLY A 153 -9.60 0.57 -19.78
C GLY A 153 -10.52 1.20 -18.74
N GLN A 154 -10.71 0.52 -17.59
CA GLN A 154 -11.59 0.96 -16.48
C GLN A 154 -10.83 1.72 -15.38
N LEU A 155 -9.60 2.20 -15.65
CA LEU A 155 -8.83 2.94 -14.64
C LEU A 155 -9.46 4.30 -14.37
N SER A 156 -9.75 4.58 -13.09
CA SER A 156 -10.36 5.83 -12.65
C SER A 156 -9.32 6.95 -12.53
N ALA A 157 -9.38 7.96 -13.41
CA ALA A 157 -8.52 9.15 -13.34
C ALA A 157 -8.61 9.85 -11.97
N ILE A 158 -9.83 9.95 -11.42
CA ILE A 158 -10.09 10.54 -10.11
C ILE A 158 -9.34 9.79 -9.02
N THR A 159 -9.36 8.45 -9.06
CA THR A 159 -8.67 7.61 -8.07
C THR A 159 -7.15 7.85 -8.10
N PHE A 160 -6.52 7.86 -9.27
CA PHE A 160 -5.07 8.10 -9.38
C PHE A 160 -4.69 9.54 -9.06
N PHE A 161 -5.54 10.52 -9.38
CA PHE A 161 -5.32 11.91 -9.03
C PHE A 161 -5.39 12.14 -7.52
N LEU A 162 -6.37 11.54 -6.83
CA LEU A 162 -6.44 11.58 -5.37
C LEU A 162 -5.23 10.90 -4.71
N GLN A 163 -4.77 9.77 -5.26
CA GLN A 163 -3.56 9.11 -4.78
C GLN A 163 -2.30 9.96 -5.02
N PHE A 164 -2.22 10.70 -6.12
CA PHE A 164 -1.16 11.68 -6.36
C PHE A 164 -1.18 12.79 -5.31
N LEU A 165 -2.34 13.43 -5.08
CA LEU A 165 -2.48 14.46 -4.07
C LEU A 165 -2.13 13.96 -2.66
N GLY A 166 -2.57 12.75 -2.31
CA GLY A 166 -2.21 12.12 -1.03
C GLY A 166 -0.71 11.95 -0.86
N SER A 167 -0.01 11.47 -1.89
CA SER A 167 1.45 11.34 -1.87
C SER A 167 2.17 12.69 -1.78
N VAL A 168 1.67 13.74 -2.43
CA VAL A 168 2.22 15.11 -2.32
C VAL A 168 2.04 15.66 -0.92
N VAL A 169 0.84 15.53 -0.34
CA VAL A 169 0.56 15.91 1.05
C VAL A 169 1.51 15.20 2.00
N ARG A 170 1.74 13.90 1.79
CA ARG A 170 2.67 13.11 2.61
C ARG A 170 4.12 13.53 2.45
N PHE A 171 4.54 13.87 1.24
CA PHE A 171 5.87 14.41 1.00
C PHE A 171 6.09 15.73 1.76
N LEU A 172 5.13 16.66 1.68
CA LEU A 172 5.20 17.95 2.36
C LEU A 172 5.16 17.82 3.89
N THR A 173 4.26 16.98 4.42
CA THR A 173 4.17 16.74 5.87
C THR A 173 5.43 16.03 6.40
N THR A 174 6.03 15.12 5.63
CA THR A 174 7.31 14.49 5.98
C THR A 174 8.45 15.52 6.05
N LEU A 175 8.50 16.47 5.11
CA LEU A 175 9.50 17.55 5.14
C LEU A 175 9.40 18.40 6.42
N GLN A 176 8.18 18.68 6.90
CA GLN A 176 7.96 19.52 8.07
C GLN A 176 8.07 18.75 9.39
N ILE A 177 7.51 17.54 9.45
CA ILE A 177 7.34 16.79 10.71
C ILE A 177 8.53 15.85 10.98
N MET A 178 9.15 15.27 9.94
CA MET A 178 10.19 14.24 10.07
C MET A 178 11.61 14.74 9.75
N GLY A 179 11.82 16.03 9.55
CA GLY A 179 13.16 16.62 9.50
C GLY A 179 14.05 16.14 8.35
N LYS A 180 13.48 15.90 7.17
CA LYS A 180 14.16 15.45 5.93
C LYS A 180 14.65 13.99 5.91
N ASP A 181 13.95 13.08 6.59
CA ASP A 181 14.24 11.64 6.45
C ASP A 181 14.15 11.19 4.98
N VAL A 182 15.31 10.85 4.41
CA VAL A 182 15.44 10.59 2.96
C VAL A 182 14.60 9.40 2.53
N LEU A 183 14.49 8.36 3.35
CA LEU A 183 13.75 7.14 2.98
C LEU A 183 12.24 7.42 2.89
N SER A 184 11.65 8.06 3.90
CA SER A 184 10.23 8.44 3.85
C SER A 184 9.94 9.43 2.72
N LEU A 185 10.82 10.39 2.47
CA LEU A 185 10.67 11.34 1.36
C LEU A 185 10.71 10.68 0.00
N VAL A 186 11.69 9.81 -0.24
CA VAL A 186 11.81 9.06 -1.50
C VAL A 186 10.55 8.20 -1.71
N SER A 187 10.06 7.55 -0.66
CA SER A 187 8.84 6.73 -0.72
C SER A 187 7.64 7.53 -1.24
N HIS A 188 7.38 8.69 -0.63
CA HIS A 188 6.26 9.55 -1.02
C HIS A 188 6.47 10.21 -2.39
N ALA A 189 7.70 10.60 -2.72
CA ALA A 189 8.04 11.15 -4.04
C ALA A 189 7.82 10.12 -5.16
N THR A 190 8.30 8.89 -4.99
CA THR A 190 8.08 7.80 -5.95
C THR A 190 6.59 7.53 -6.14
N GLY A 191 5.82 7.48 -5.05
CA GLY A 191 4.36 7.34 -5.12
C GLY A 191 3.69 8.48 -5.89
N ALA A 192 4.09 9.73 -5.65
CA ALA A 192 3.56 10.89 -6.38
C ALA A 192 3.89 10.79 -7.88
N ILE A 193 5.13 10.49 -8.24
CA ILE A 193 5.58 10.39 -9.64
C ILE A 193 4.80 9.30 -10.37
N PHE A 194 4.70 8.08 -9.82
CA PHE A 194 4.01 6.99 -10.50
C PHE A 194 2.51 7.23 -10.64
N ASN A 195 1.86 7.78 -9.61
CA ASN A 195 0.44 8.10 -9.70
C ASN A 195 0.19 9.21 -10.74
N LEU A 196 1.08 10.21 -10.83
CA LEU A 196 1.00 11.26 -11.86
C LEU A 196 1.16 10.70 -13.27
N ILE A 197 2.14 9.80 -13.50
CA ILE A 197 2.32 9.15 -14.80
C ILE A 197 1.04 8.43 -15.23
N VAL A 198 0.41 7.68 -14.32
CA VAL A 198 -0.85 6.98 -14.63
C VAL A 198 -1.98 7.97 -14.94
N VAL A 199 -2.11 9.07 -14.21
CA VAL A 199 -3.10 10.13 -14.52
C VAL A 199 -2.87 10.70 -15.93
N LEU A 200 -1.62 11.00 -16.28
CA LEU A 200 -1.25 11.53 -17.60
C LEU A 200 -1.58 10.52 -18.70
N GLN A 201 -1.29 9.23 -18.50
CA GLN A 201 -1.65 8.16 -19.44
C GLN A 201 -3.16 8.02 -19.61
N ILE A 202 -3.94 8.18 -18.53
CA ILE A 202 -5.40 8.15 -18.63
C ILE A 202 -5.86 9.30 -19.50
N TYR A 203 -5.40 10.53 -19.27
CA TYR A 203 -5.80 11.69 -20.06
C TYR A 203 -5.35 11.59 -21.53
N SER A 204 -4.10 11.19 -21.80
CA SER A 204 -3.57 11.08 -23.16
C SER A 204 -4.23 9.99 -23.99
N HIS A 205 -4.66 8.89 -23.34
CA HIS A 205 -5.30 7.75 -24.00
C HIS A 205 -6.83 7.76 -23.86
N SER A 206 -7.45 8.90 -23.48
CA SER A 206 -8.90 9.08 -23.37
C SER A 206 -9.59 9.53 -24.69
N THR A 207 -8.94 9.40 -25.86
CA THR A 207 -9.60 9.72 -27.13
C THR A 207 -10.72 8.71 -27.45
N PRO A 208 -11.82 9.15 -28.12
CA PRO A 208 -13.08 8.42 -28.16
C PRO A 208 -12.93 7.02 -28.74
N SER A 209 -13.60 6.06 -28.10
CA SER A 209 -13.75 4.69 -28.55
C SER A 209 -14.50 4.63 -29.89
N ASP A 210 -13.78 4.75 -30.99
CA ASP A 210 -14.25 4.24 -32.29
C ASP A 210 -14.27 2.71 -32.20
N GLY A 211 -15.38 2.16 -31.72
CA GLY A 211 -16.02 0.88 -32.08
C GLY A 211 -15.19 -0.37 -32.39
N ARG A 212 -13.89 -0.43 -32.09
CA ARG A 212 -13.04 -1.58 -32.39
C ARG A 212 -12.93 -2.42 -31.13
N ALA A 213 -13.65 -3.54 -31.18
CA ALA A 213 -13.58 -4.64 -30.24
C ALA A 213 -12.16 -4.81 -29.69
N ALA A 214 -12.05 -4.77 -28.35
CA ALA A 214 -10.83 -5.06 -27.63
C ALA A 214 -10.25 -6.38 -28.14
N ARG A 215 -9.12 -6.31 -28.85
CA ARG A 215 -8.37 -7.52 -29.22
C ARG A 215 -7.76 -8.06 -27.93
N PRO A 216 -8.03 -9.32 -27.54
CA PRO A 216 -7.39 -9.89 -26.36
C PRO A 216 -5.89 -10.02 -26.65
N CYS A 217 -5.06 -9.24 -25.95
CA CYS A 217 -3.62 -9.27 -26.15
C CYS A 217 -2.98 -10.34 -25.26
N LYS A 218 -2.18 -11.20 -25.89
CA LYS A 218 -1.60 -12.46 -25.42
C LYS A 218 -0.63 -12.37 -24.22
N ALA A 219 -0.48 -11.22 -23.58
CA ALA A 219 0.49 -11.01 -22.51
C ALA A 219 0.05 -11.60 -21.15
N VAL A 220 -1.27 -11.67 -20.87
CA VAL A 220 -1.77 -12.36 -19.66
C VAL A 220 -1.59 -13.87 -19.75
N ALA A 221 -1.48 -14.43 -20.96
CA ALA A 221 -1.20 -15.85 -21.14
C ALA A 221 0.23 -16.22 -20.71
N ILE A 222 1.21 -15.30 -20.73
CA ILE A 222 2.60 -15.65 -20.39
C ILE A 222 2.81 -15.73 -18.87
N VAL A 223 2.15 -14.85 -18.10
CA VAL A 223 2.26 -14.90 -16.63
C VAL A 223 1.32 -15.96 -16.02
N MET A 224 0.18 -16.26 -16.67
CA MET A 224 -0.70 -17.35 -16.23
C MET A 224 -0.27 -18.74 -16.75
N ALA A 225 0.54 -18.83 -17.81
CA ALA A 225 1.09 -20.12 -18.27
C ALA A 225 2.22 -20.63 -17.35
N THR A 226 2.95 -19.74 -16.67
CA THR A 226 3.97 -20.16 -15.70
C THR A 226 3.40 -20.69 -14.37
N ASP A 227 2.11 -20.49 -14.09
CA ASP A 227 1.43 -21.04 -12.89
C ASP A 227 0.73 -22.39 -13.16
N LYS A 228 0.85 -22.94 -14.38
CA LYS A 228 0.31 -24.26 -14.75
C LYS A 228 1.36 -25.35 -14.93
N GLU A 229 2.64 -25.02 -14.78
CA GLU A 229 3.73 -26.01 -14.83
C GLU A 229 4.64 -25.92 -13.60
N VAL A 230 4.05 -26.14 -12.41
CA VAL A 230 4.74 -26.73 -11.24
C VAL A 230 3.75 -27.63 -10.50
#